data_AF-A0A9D3W8K9-F1
#
_entry.id   AF-A0A9D3W8K9-F1
#
_cell.length_a   1.000
_cell.length_b   1.000
_cell.length_c   1.000
_cell.angle_alpha   90.00
_cell.angle_beta   90.00
_cell.angle_gamma   90.00
#
_symmetry.space_group_name_H-M   'P 1'
#
loop_
_entity.id
_entity.type
_entity.pdbx_description
1 polymer ?
#
loop_
_entity_poly.entity_id
_entity_poly.type
_entity_poly.pdbx_seq_one_letter_code
_entity_poly.pdbx_strand_id
1 'polypeptide(L)'
;MNEPWAPDVTLDTLTKYYKAGYDAIRKHTNAYVILSARLGPADPKELFLFARSLNRVAIDVHWYNLFTDIFITMTVQQNIDYIYNQRSSDLDSWISANGPPILIGEWTGEFGAKNGSMEDYKRYTKAELDVYGGATFGWAYWSYKCEENHWSLKWMIDNNFIQLNMR
;
A
#
# COMPACT_ATOMS: atom_id res chain seq x y z
N MET A 1 -7.37 -7.68 -10.26
CA MET A 1 -6.89 -8.90 -9.58
C MET A 1 -6.24 -8.39 -8.31
N ASN A 2 -6.72 -8.83 -7.15
CA ASN A 2 -6.14 -8.43 -5.87
C ASN A 2 -5.04 -9.41 -5.49
N GLU A 3 -3.93 -8.91 -4.95
CA GLU A 3 -2.92 -9.69 -4.21
C GLU A 3 -2.50 -11.03 -4.84
N PRO A 4 -2.06 -11.04 -6.12
CA PRO A 4 -1.52 -12.27 -6.71
C PRO A 4 -0.33 -12.79 -5.88
N TRP A 5 -0.37 -14.05 -5.44
CA TRP A 5 0.62 -14.59 -4.52
C TRP A 5 1.83 -15.19 -5.24
N ALA A 6 3.05 -14.76 -4.91
CA ALA A 6 4.28 -15.40 -5.37
C ALA A 6 4.72 -16.53 -4.40
N PRO A 7 5.35 -17.60 -4.90
CA PRO A 7 5.72 -17.86 -6.29
C PRO A 7 4.62 -18.52 -7.14
N ASP A 8 3.48 -18.87 -6.56
CA ASP A 8 2.40 -19.64 -7.21
C ASP A 8 1.91 -18.97 -8.50
N VAL A 9 1.69 -17.65 -8.47
CA VAL A 9 1.46 -16.85 -9.67
C VAL A 9 2.79 -16.30 -10.15
N THR A 10 3.31 -16.84 -11.27
CA THR A 10 4.57 -16.36 -11.86
C THR A 10 4.44 -14.95 -12.46
N LEU A 11 5.55 -14.20 -12.51
CA LEU A 11 5.59 -12.86 -13.13
C LEU A 11 5.20 -12.88 -14.62
N ASP A 12 5.64 -13.89 -15.36
CA ASP A 12 5.27 -14.06 -16.79
C ASP A 12 3.76 -14.29 -16.95
N THR A 13 3.16 -15.17 -16.13
CA THR A 13 1.71 -15.41 -16.17
C THR A 13 0.94 -14.13 -15.81
N LEU A 14 1.39 -13.42 -14.78
CA LEU A 14 0.72 -12.20 -14.32
C LEU A 14 0.79 -11.07 -15.36
N THR A 15 1.96 -10.82 -15.95
CA THR A 15 2.13 -9.77 -16.97
C THR A 15 1.34 -10.06 -18.23
N LYS A 16 1.22 -11.33 -18.65
CA LYS A 16 0.31 -11.74 -19.75
C LYS A 16 -1.16 -11.44 -19.42
N TYR A 17 -1.61 -11.80 -18.21
CA TYR A 17 -2.96 -11.50 -17.73
C TYR A 17 -3.22 -9.99 -17.70
N TYR A 18 -2.31 -9.21 -17.12
CA TYR A 18 -2.40 -7.75 -17.07
C TYR A 18 -2.38 -7.10 -18.46
N LYS A 19 -1.57 -7.59 -19.39
CA LYS A 19 -1.55 -7.06 -20.76
C LYS A 19 -2.87 -7.31 -21.47
N ALA A 20 -3.44 -8.51 -21.34
CA ALA A 20 -4.73 -8.84 -21.93
C ALA A 20 -5.85 -7.95 -21.37
N GLY A 21 -5.89 -7.74 -20.04
CA GLY A 21 -6.84 -6.84 -19.40
C GLY A 21 -6.67 -5.39 -19.84
N TYR A 22 -5.43 -4.89 -19.89
CA TYR A 22 -5.10 -3.56 -20.38
C TYR A 22 -5.57 -3.34 -21.83
N ASP A 23 -5.28 -4.27 -22.74
CA ASP A 23 -5.67 -4.17 -24.15
C ASP A 23 -7.19 -4.20 -24.33
N ALA A 24 -7.91 -4.97 -23.51
CA ALA A 24 -9.37 -4.95 -23.49
C ALA A 24 -9.89 -3.58 -23.04
N ILE A 25 -9.38 -3.02 -21.94
CA ILE A 25 -9.81 -1.73 -21.41
C ILE A 25 -9.54 -0.60 -22.42
N ARG A 26 -8.36 -0.60 -23.07
CA ARG A 26 -7.97 0.45 -24.03
C ARG A 26 -8.83 0.52 -25.28
N LYS A 27 -9.60 -0.53 -25.60
CA LYS A 27 -10.60 -0.49 -26.68
C LYS A 27 -11.83 0.34 -26.31
N HIS A 28 -12.08 0.58 -25.02
CA HIS A 28 -13.31 1.19 -24.52
C HIS A 28 -13.07 2.50 -23.77
N THR A 29 -11.91 2.67 -23.13
CA THR A 29 -11.62 3.86 -22.34
C THR A 29 -10.12 4.11 -22.18
N ASN A 30 -9.80 5.36 -21.88
CA ASN A 30 -8.46 5.76 -21.47
C ASN A 30 -8.26 5.71 -19.95
N ALA A 31 -9.20 5.20 -19.15
CA ALA A 31 -9.09 5.13 -17.69
C ALA A 31 -7.74 4.54 -17.21
N TYR A 32 -7.30 4.93 -16.01
CA TYR A 32 -6.13 4.31 -15.40
C TYR A 32 -6.38 2.82 -15.17
N VAL A 33 -5.37 1.99 -15.45
CA VAL A 33 -5.38 0.56 -15.10
C VAL A 33 -4.46 0.39 -13.89
N ILE A 34 -5.02 -0.15 -12.81
CA ILE A 34 -4.30 -0.38 -11.55
C ILE A 34 -3.84 -1.83 -11.53
N LEU A 35 -2.54 -2.05 -11.32
CA LEU A 35 -1.91 -3.37 -11.28
C LEU A 35 -1.42 -3.65 -9.86
N SER A 36 -2.06 -4.61 -9.18
CA SER A 36 -1.63 -5.05 -7.86
C SER A 36 -0.27 -5.76 -7.96
N ALA A 37 0.67 -5.34 -7.12
CA ALA A 37 1.94 -6.02 -6.92
C ALA A 37 1.72 -7.42 -6.35
N ARG A 38 2.65 -8.34 -6.61
CA ARG A 38 2.56 -9.68 -6.02
C ARG A 38 2.89 -9.62 -4.52
N LEU A 39 2.15 -10.39 -3.74
CA LEU A 39 2.51 -10.69 -2.36
C LEU A 39 3.57 -11.80 -2.30
N GLY A 40 4.08 -12.05 -1.09
CA GLY A 40 5.08 -13.08 -0.83
C GLY A 40 6.51 -12.61 -1.11
N PRO A 41 7.41 -13.48 -1.62
CA PRO A 41 8.83 -13.16 -1.80
C PRO A 41 9.13 -12.38 -3.10
N ALA A 42 8.13 -11.74 -3.71
CA ALA A 42 8.31 -10.99 -4.94
C ALA A 42 9.09 -9.68 -4.71
N ASP A 43 9.87 -9.26 -5.72
CA ASP A 43 10.47 -7.92 -5.69
C ASP A 43 9.34 -6.89 -5.92
N PRO A 44 9.12 -5.92 -5.01
CA PRO A 44 8.07 -4.93 -5.15
C PRO A 44 8.18 -4.10 -6.46
N LYS A 45 9.35 -4.07 -7.10
CA LYS A 45 9.61 -3.32 -8.35
C LYS A 45 9.54 -4.16 -9.62
N GLU A 46 9.28 -5.46 -9.54
CA GLU A 46 9.36 -6.36 -10.70
C GLU A 46 8.36 -6.02 -11.84
N LEU A 47 7.28 -5.31 -11.52
CA LEU A 47 6.28 -4.83 -12.49
C LEU A 47 6.61 -3.46 -13.10
N PHE A 48 7.63 -2.73 -12.61
CA PHE A 48 7.84 -1.33 -12.99
C PHE A 48 8.17 -1.18 -14.47
N LEU A 49 9.05 -2.02 -15.01
CA LEU A 49 9.39 -2.00 -16.43
C LEU A 49 8.18 -2.31 -17.31
N PHE A 50 7.37 -3.29 -16.90
CA PHE A 50 6.14 -3.65 -17.59
C PHE A 50 5.14 -2.49 -17.58
N ALA A 51 4.85 -1.91 -16.42
CA ALA A 51 3.91 -0.79 -16.29
C ALA A 51 4.37 0.44 -17.09
N ARG A 52 5.67 0.74 -17.12
CA ARG A 52 6.25 1.86 -17.90
C ARG A 52 6.12 1.68 -19.41
N SER A 53 5.96 0.45 -19.90
CA SER A 53 5.70 0.19 -21.32
C SER A 53 4.25 0.50 -21.73
N LEU A 54 3.39 0.84 -20.76
CA LEU A 54 1.97 1.07 -20.95
C LEU A 54 1.59 2.51 -20.55
N ASN A 55 0.54 3.05 -21.15
CA ASN A 55 0.06 4.40 -20.84
C ASN A 55 -1.05 4.36 -19.79
N ARG A 56 -1.05 5.32 -18.84
CA ARG A 56 -2.04 5.44 -17.75
C ARG A 56 -2.20 4.14 -16.96
N VAL A 57 -1.08 3.67 -16.41
CA VAL A 57 -1.00 2.51 -15.52
C VAL A 57 -0.43 2.96 -14.18
N ALA A 58 -0.98 2.46 -13.08
CA ALA A 58 -0.45 2.64 -11.74
C ALA A 58 -0.16 1.28 -11.12
N ILE A 59 0.87 1.21 -10.27
CA ILE A 59 1.15 0.02 -9.44
C ILE A 59 0.48 0.24 -8.09
N ASP A 60 -0.17 -0.81 -7.62
CA ASP A 60 -0.81 -0.87 -6.32
C ASP A 60 -0.03 -1.78 -5.38
N VAL A 61 0.31 -1.27 -4.21
CA VAL A 61 1.03 -1.99 -3.15
C VAL A 61 0.25 -1.92 -1.84
N HIS A 62 0.30 -3.01 -1.08
CA HIS A 62 -0.41 -3.15 0.18
C HIS A 62 0.60 -3.20 1.33
N TRP A 63 0.42 -2.34 2.32
CA TRP A 63 1.41 -2.07 3.35
C TRP A 63 0.82 -2.22 4.75
N TYR A 64 1.04 -3.39 5.34
CA TYR A 64 0.68 -3.71 6.71
C TYR A 64 1.92 -3.96 7.56
N ASN A 65 2.04 -3.36 8.75
CA ASN A 65 3.01 -3.83 9.75
C ASN A 65 2.39 -4.97 10.56
N LEU A 66 1.86 -5.96 9.83
CA LEU A 66 1.16 -7.14 10.32
C LEU A 66 1.62 -8.34 9.49
N PHE A 67 1.20 -9.54 9.90
CA PHE A 67 1.33 -10.80 9.13
C PHE A 67 2.75 -11.31 8.87
N THR A 68 3.78 -10.54 9.24
CA THR A 68 5.17 -10.98 9.25
C THR A 68 5.72 -10.94 10.67
N ASP A 69 6.45 -11.99 11.08
CA ASP A 69 6.96 -12.16 12.45
C ASP A 69 7.79 -10.99 12.96
N ILE A 70 8.46 -10.27 12.06
CA ILE A 70 9.24 -9.07 12.42
C ILE A 70 8.37 -8.03 13.13
N PHE A 71 7.12 -7.83 12.71
CA PHE A 71 6.26 -6.78 13.26
C PHE A 71 5.66 -7.17 14.62
N ILE A 72 5.52 -8.47 14.89
CA ILE A 72 5.05 -9.00 16.17
C ILE A 72 6.12 -8.85 17.25
N THR A 73 7.39 -8.91 16.84
CA THR A 73 8.55 -8.81 17.75
C THR A 73 9.03 -7.38 17.95
N MET A 74 8.61 -6.44 17.10
CA MET A 74 8.88 -5.02 17.25
C MET A 74 8.09 -4.41 18.40
N THR A 75 8.67 -3.41 19.05
CA THR A 75 7.95 -2.45 19.89
C THR A 75 7.07 -1.52 19.03
N VAL A 76 6.17 -0.78 19.67
CA VAL A 76 5.41 0.29 19.00
C VAL A 76 6.35 1.29 18.31
N GLN A 77 7.37 1.76 19.02
CA GLN A 77 8.28 2.77 18.46
C GLN A 77 9.01 2.23 17.23
N GLN A 78 9.43 0.97 17.24
CA GLN A 78 10.06 0.34 16.08
C GLN A 78 9.10 0.21 14.89
N ASN A 79 7.81 -0.02 15.14
CA ASN A 79 6.79 0.00 14.08
C ASN A 79 6.64 1.39 13.45
N ILE A 80 6.65 2.45 14.26
CA ILE A 80 6.62 3.84 13.80
C ILE A 80 7.90 4.17 13.00
N ASP A 81 9.06 3.81 13.54
CA ASP A 81 10.36 4.05 12.91
C ASP A 81 10.47 3.30 11.58
N TYR A 82 9.88 2.10 11.47
CA TYR A 82 9.84 1.35 10.21
C TYR A 82 9.09 2.12 9.11
N ILE A 83 8.03 2.85 9.46
CA ILE A 83 7.30 3.67 8.48
C ILE A 83 8.18 4.84 8.01
N TYR A 84 8.73 5.63 8.93
CA TYR A 84 9.53 6.81 8.57
C TYR A 84 10.86 6.47 7.92
N ASN A 85 11.44 5.30 8.21
CA ASN A 85 12.73 4.90 7.64
C ASN A 85 12.53 4.02 6.41
N GLN A 86 12.01 2.80 6.60
CA GLN A 86 11.95 1.80 5.55
C GLN A 86 10.91 2.15 4.49
N ARG A 87 9.64 2.36 4.87
CA ARG A 87 8.57 2.67 3.91
C ARG A 87 8.80 4.00 3.20
N SER A 88 9.28 5.03 3.90
CA SER A 88 9.65 6.30 3.28
C SER A 88 10.78 6.14 2.27
N SER A 89 11.86 5.42 2.63
CA SER A 89 12.97 5.17 1.72
C SER A 89 12.55 4.35 0.50
N ASP A 90 11.69 3.35 0.69
CA ASP A 90 11.15 2.55 -0.40
C ASP A 90 10.33 3.42 -1.35
N LEU A 91 9.39 4.21 -0.82
CA LEU A 91 8.57 5.13 -1.61
C LEU A 91 9.41 6.14 -2.40
N ASP A 92 10.36 6.80 -1.73
CA ASP A 92 11.27 7.76 -2.36
C ASP A 92 12.10 7.11 -3.49
N SER A 93 12.56 5.88 -3.29
CA SER A 93 13.30 5.13 -4.31
C SER A 93 12.43 4.79 -5.53
N TRP A 94 11.13 4.58 -5.33
CA TRP A 94 10.20 4.25 -6.40
C TRP A 94 9.79 5.48 -7.20
N ILE A 95 9.59 6.61 -6.51
CA ILE A 95 9.25 7.90 -7.14
C ILE A 95 10.45 8.46 -7.92
N SER A 96 11.65 8.42 -7.36
CA SER A 96 12.87 8.98 -7.97
C SER A 96 13.35 8.22 -9.22
N ALA A 97 12.94 6.96 -9.40
CA ALA A 97 13.39 6.10 -10.51
C ALA A 97 12.65 6.32 -11.85
N ASN A 98 11.89 7.41 -12.00
CA ASN A 98 10.96 7.60 -13.12
C ASN A 98 9.96 6.40 -13.19
N GLY A 99 9.56 5.92 -12.01
CA GLY A 99 8.66 4.77 -11.83
C GLY A 99 7.23 5.08 -12.28
N PRO A 100 6.38 4.04 -12.45
CA PRO A 100 4.95 4.25 -12.65
C PRO A 100 4.33 4.96 -11.42
N PRO A 101 3.20 5.66 -11.56
CA PRO A 101 2.42 6.14 -10.43
C PRO A 101 2.16 5.02 -9.42
N ILE A 102 2.33 5.32 -8.13
CA ILE A 102 2.20 4.36 -7.03
C ILE A 102 0.96 4.67 -6.20
N LEU A 103 0.13 3.65 -6.01
CA LEU A 103 -1.00 3.62 -5.10
C LEU A 103 -0.61 2.76 -3.89
N ILE A 104 -0.75 3.30 -2.67
CA ILE A 104 -0.77 2.47 -1.46
C ILE A 104 -2.22 2.05 -1.23
N GLY A 105 -2.68 1.01 -1.92
CA GLY A 105 -4.10 0.69 -2.05
C GLY A 105 -4.71 0.02 -0.83
N GLU A 106 -3.88 -0.54 0.04
CA GLU A 106 -4.32 -1.05 1.32
C GLU A 106 -3.29 -0.79 2.43
N TRP A 107 -3.77 -0.23 3.53
CA TRP A 107 -3.07 -0.07 4.81
C TRP A 107 -4.12 0.15 5.90
N THR A 108 -3.76 -0.07 7.16
CA THR A 108 -4.69 0.07 8.29
C THR A 108 -3.95 0.54 9.52
N GLY A 109 -4.68 1.11 10.49
CA GLY A 109 -4.09 1.69 11.69
C GLY A 109 -3.71 0.66 12.75
N GLU A 110 -3.31 -0.54 12.35
CA GLU A 110 -3.02 -1.67 13.23
C GLU A 110 -1.61 -2.20 12.99
N PHE A 111 -0.93 -2.61 14.06
CA PHE A 111 0.45 -3.11 14.01
C PHE A 111 0.64 -4.34 14.90
N GLY A 112 1.65 -5.16 14.61
CA GLY A 112 1.82 -6.47 15.26
C GLY A 112 2.24 -6.44 16.74
N ALA A 113 2.73 -5.31 17.25
CA ALA A 113 3.19 -5.18 18.63
C ALA A 113 2.04 -5.29 19.65
N LYS A 114 2.29 -5.96 20.78
CA LYS A 114 1.30 -6.10 21.85
C LYS A 114 1.21 -4.85 22.72
N ASN A 115 0.02 -4.61 23.28
CA ASN A 115 -0.26 -3.60 24.31
C ASN A 115 0.01 -2.15 23.87
N GLY A 116 -0.28 -1.80 22.61
CA GLY A 116 -0.27 -0.40 22.17
C GLY A 116 -1.28 0.44 22.95
N SER A 117 -0.86 1.61 23.43
CA SER A 117 -1.79 2.57 24.04
C SER A 117 -2.59 3.31 22.96
N MET A 118 -3.66 4.01 23.37
CA MET A 118 -4.42 4.86 22.44
C MET A 118 -3.54 5.88 21.71
N GLU A 119 -2.57 6.45 22.42
CA GLU A 119 -1.68 7.46 21.86
C GLU A 119 -0.65 6.85 20.90
N ASP A 120 -0.27 5.60 21.13
CA ASP A 120 0.62 4.87 20.22
C ASP A 120 -0.04 4.64 18.85
N TYR A 121 -1.31 4.25 18.85
CA TYR A 121 -2.09 4.11 17.61
C TYR A 121 -2.24 5.45 16.86
N LYS A 122 -2.45 6.56 17.57
CA LYS A 122 -2.48 7.90 16.94
C LYS A 122 -1.15 8.28 16.31
N ARG A 123 -0.04 8.03 17.02
CA ARG A 123 1.31 8.31 16.52
C ARG A 123 1.66 7.42 15.33
N TYR A 124 1.22 6.17 15.35
CA TYR A 124 1.37 5.22 14.25
C TYR A 124 0.61 5.67 13.01
N THR A 125 -0.70 5.92 13.10
CA THR A 125 -1.49 6.37 11.94
C THR A 125 -1.06 7.72 11.41
N LYS A 126 -0.53 8.60 12.26
CA LYS A 126 0.10 9.84 11.81
C LYS A 126 1.32 9.55 10.91
N ALA A 127 2.19 8.63 11.32
CA ALA A 127 3.36 8.25 10.54
C ALA A 127 2.95 7.64 9.18
N GLU A 128 1.92 6.80 9.16
CA GLU A 128 1.35 6.26 7.93
C GLU A 128 0.86 7.36 6.99
N LEU A 129 0.08 8.32 7.49
CA LEU A 129 -0.42 9.44 6.67
C LEU A 129 0.70 10.35 6.17
N ASP A 130 1.69 10.64 7.01
CA ASP A 130 2.84 11.47 6.65
C ASP A 130 3.63 10.84 5.49
N VAL A 131 3.84 9.53 5.52
CA VAL A 131 4.61 8.80 4.49
C VAL A 131 3.75 8.44 3.28
N TYR A 132 2.57 7.84 3.46
CA TYR A 132 1.73 7.36 2.35
C TYR A 132 1.05 8.51 1.61
N GLY A 133 0.91 9.67 2.25
CA GLY A 133 0.56 10.91 1.57
C GLY A 133 1.55 11.35 0.47
N GLY A 134 2.76 10.80 0.46
CA GLY A 134 3.75 10.99 -0.62
C GLY A 134 3.52 10.13 -1.86
N ALA A 135 2.60 9.16 -1.82
CA ALA A 135 2.34 8.28 -2.94
C ALA A 135 1.76 9.03 -4.15
N THR A 136 2.30 8.77 -5.33
CA THR A 136 2.08 9.59 -6.53
C THR A 136 0.72 9.38 -7.21
N PHE A 137 0.04 8.26 -6.93
CA PHE A 137 -1.33 8.00 -7.36
C PHE A 137 -2.35 8.19 -6.21
N GLY A 138 -1.89 8.08 -4.96
CA GLY A 138 -2.69 8.24 -3.75
C GLY A 138 -2.57 7.06 -2.80
N TRP A 139 -3.47 7.00 -1.83
CA TRP A 139 -3.56 5.91 -0.85
C TRP A 139 -5.03 5.58 -0.56
N ALA A 140 -5.28 4.36 -0.09
CA ALA A 140 -6.61 3.92 0.34
C ALA A 140 -6.52 3.12 1.64
N TYR A 141 -7.29 3.55 2.64
CA TYR A 141 -7.36 2.90 3.93
C TYR A 141 -8.25 1.65 3.86
N TRP A 142 -7.75 0.54 4.37
CA TRP A 142 -8.49 -0.72 4.49
C TRP A 142 -9.00 -0.88 5.92
N SER A 143 -10.28 -0.63 6.22
CA SER A 143 -11.42 -0.35 5.33
C SER A 143 -12.22 0.86 5.82
N TYR A 144 -13.23 1.29 5.05
CA TYR A 144 -14.10 2.40 5.49
C TYR A 144 -14.81 2.08 6.82
N LYS A 145 -15.38 0.88 6.93
CA LYS A 145 -16.11 0.41 8.12
C LYS A 145 -15.78 -1.05 8.41
N CYS A 146 -15.45 -1.34 9.66
CA CYS A 146 -15.18 -2.67 10.19
C CYS A 146 -15.74 -2.77 11.62
N GLU A 147 -15.97 -3.98 12.12
CA GLU A 147 -16.26 -4.21 13.55
C GLU A 147 -15.03 -3.93 14.41
N GLU A 148 -13.84 -4.24 13.88
CA GLU A 148 -12.57 -3.93 14.53
C GLU A 148 -12.23 -2.44 14.35
N ASN A 149 -12.09 -1.73 15.47
CA ASN A 149 -11.98 -0.27 15.52
C ASN A 149 -10.86 0.29 14.61
N HIS A 150 -9.64 -0.24 14.72
CA HIS A 150 -8.50 0.24 13.92
C HIS A 150 -8.51 -0.24 12.47
N TRP A 151 -9.46 -1.08 12.08
CA TRP A 151 -9.72 -1.44 10.68
C TRP A 151 -10.86 -0.62 10.08
N SER A 152 -11.44 0.32 10.84
CA SER A 152 -12.48 1.23 10.37
C SER A 152 -11.94 2.66 10.29
N LEU A 153 -11.69 3.15 9.07
CA LEU A 153 -11.36 4.55 8.82
C LEU A 153 -12.38 5.49 9.45
N LYS A 154 -13.68 5.14 9.35
CA LYS A 154 -14.75 5.91 9.97
C LYS A 154 -14.53 6.05 11.48
N TRP A 155 -14.29 4.94 12.19
CA TRP A 155 -14.03 4.96 13.63
C TRP A 155 -12.76 5.76 13.96
N MET A 156 -11.70 5.59 13.18
CA MET A 156 -10.43 6.31 13.36
C MET A 156 -10.59 7.83 13.22
N ILE A 157 -11.42 8.29 12.28
CA ILE A 157 -11.75 9.70 12.12
C ILE A 157 -12.65 10.18 13.26
N ASP A 158 -13.74 9.47 13.56
CA ASP A 158 -14.69 9.84 14.61
C ASP A 158 -14.03 9.95 16.00
N ASN A 159 -12.98 9.17 16.24
CA ASN A 159 -12.24 9.13 17.52
C ASN A 159 -10.91 9.89 17.47
N ASN A 160 -10.67 10.72 16.45
CA ASN A 160 -9.51 11.61 16.33
C ASN A 160 -8.14 10.91 16.29
N PHE A 161 -8.06 9.73 15.68
CA PHE A 161 -6.78 9.08 15.36
C PHE A 161 -6.25 9.50 14.00
N ILE A 162 -7.17 9.76 13.06
CA ILE A 162 -6.85 10.25 11.73
C ILE A 162 -7.53 11.60 11.54
N GLN A 163 -6.74 12.60 11.16
CA GLN A 163 -7.23 13.92 10.77
C GLN A 163 -6.91 14.13 9.30
N LEU A 164 -7.95 14.14 8.46
CA LEU A 164 -7.81 14.42 7.04
C LEU A 164 -7.93 15.92 6.83
N ASN A 165 -6.79 16.58 6.62
CA ASN A 165 -6.79 17.95 6.13
C ASN A 165 -7.19 17.90 4.66
N MET A 166 -8.45 18.24 4.36
CA MET A 166 -8.88 18.46 2.98
C MET A 166 -8.10 19.67 2.46
N ARG A 167 -7.16 19.43 1.54
CA ARG A 167 -6.51 20.49 0.76
C ARG A 167 -7.40 20.94 -0.37
#